data_AF-A0A7X8XHV1-F1
#
_entry.id   AF-A0A7X8XHV1-F1
#
_cell.length_a   1.000
_cell.length_b   1.000
_cell.length_c   1.000
_cell.angle_alpha   90.00
_cell.angle_beta   90.00
_cell.angle_gamma   90.00
#
_symmetry.space_group_name_H-M   'P 1'
#
loop_
_entity.id
_entity.type
_entity.pdbx_description
1 polymer ?
#
loop_
_entity_poly.entity_id
_entity_poly.type
_entity_poly.pdbx_seq_one_letter_code
_entity_poly.pdbx_strand_id
1 'polypeptide(L)'
;AFADIHLDPMEIKHVFLTHVDVDHAGGVDVTGRNIFPQAQVYVGKEEEQYLKGDMHRATKLGFIKIKNCVRLEDGYRLIEDKEVFKIGDIKIEAIHVPGHTLGHFCYLVDDKVLISGDCLAINQRGGYAFFDFFTQFPEMNIKSLERLEELLSDKDIEAVCTGHSGYRTDTDKLFAFRHESATFSRSKPFDEDAPWDFTKY
;
A
#
# COMPACT_ATOMS: atom_id res chain seq x y z
N ALA A 1 8.61 -12.34 -14.29
CA ALA A 1 7.51 -11.44 -13.88
C ALA A 1 7.06 -10.53 -15.03
N PHE A 2 7.71 -9.40 -15.33
CA PHE A 2 7.29 -8.50 -16.43
C PHE A 2 7.34 -9.14 -17.83
N ALA A 3 8.39 -9.93 -18.10
CA ALA A 3 8.52 -10.70 -19.33
C ALA A 3 7.37 -11.72 -19.51
N ASP A 4 6.84 -12.27 -18.42
CA ASP A 4 5.78 -13.28 -18.46
C ASP A 4 4.42 -12.68 -18.87
N ILE A 5 4.26 -11.36 -18.72
CA ILE A 5 3.10 -10.59 -19.16
C ILE A 5 3.43 -9.70 -20.38
N HIS A 6 4.56 -9.95 -21.04
CA HIS A 6 4.99 -9.25 -22.25
C HIS A 6 5.11 -7.72 -22.10
N LEU A 7 5.53 -7.25 -20.92
CA LEU A 7 5.80 -5.84 -20.65
C LEU A 7 7.30 -5.58 -20.44
N ASP A 8 7.80 -4.47 -20.97
CA ASP A 8 9.13 -3.96 -20.65
C ASP A 8 9.01 -2.95 -19.49
N PRO A 9 9.65 -3.20 -18.33
CA PRO A 9 9.61 -2.26 -17.21
C PRO A 9 10.19 -0.87 -17.55
N MET A 10 11.01 -0.77 -18.61
CA MET A 10 11.51 0.51 -19.11
C MET A 10 10.42 1.38 -19.75
N GLU A 11 9.32 0.81 -20.22
CA GLU A 11 8.21 1.55 -20.83
C GLU A 11 7.19 2.07 -19.80
N ILE A 12 7.38 1.73 -18.52
CA ILE A 12 6.51 2.19 -17.43
C ILE A 12 6.77 3.69 -17.18
N LYS A 13 5.71 4.49 -17.32
CA LYS A 13 5.77 5.96 -17.19
C LYS A 13 5.32 6.50 -15.83
N HIS A 14 4.59 5.71 -15.06
CA HIS A 14 4.00 6.14 -13.79
C HIS A 14 4.14 5.03 -12.74
N VAL A 15 4.65 5.38 -11.56
CA VAL A 15 4.74 4.49 -10.40
C VAL A 15 4.13 5.20 -9.20
N PHE A 16 3.03 4.65 -8.69
CA PHE A 16 2.35 5.16 -7.50
C PHE A 16 2.76 4.33 -6.29
N LEU A 17 3.45 4.95 -5.32
CA LEU A 17 3.84 4.28 -4.09
C LEU A 17 2.73 4.40 -3.06
N THR A 18 2.35 3.29 -2.42
CA THR A 18 1.42 3.33 -1.28
C THR A 18 2.09 3.97 -0.06
N HIS A 19 3.37 3.65 0.16
CA HIS A 19 4.25 4.23 1.17
C HIS A 19 5.71 3.91 0.82
N VAL A 20 6.66 4.42 1.60
CA VAL A 20 8.09 4.34 1.29
C VAL A 20 8.86 3.27 2.07
N ASP A 21 8.20 2.29 2.68
CA ASP A 21 8.91 1.13 3.23
C ASP A 21 9.62 0.35 2.10
N VAL A 22 10.73 -0.29 2.43
CA VAL A 22 11.65 -0.90 1.45
C VAL A 22 11.01 -1.98 0.58
N ASP A 23 10.07 -2.73 1.14
CA ASP A 23 9.29 -3.77 0.47
C ASP A 23 8.24 -3.21 -0.50
N HIS A 24 7.94 -1.90 -0.45
CA HIS A 24 7.01 -1.22 -1.36
C HIS A 24 7.69 -0.24 -2.31
N ALA A 25 8.81 0.34 -1.91
CA ALA A 25 9.54 1.35 -2.70
C ALA A 25 10.92 0.90 -3.19
N GLY A 26 11.40 -0.28 -2.77
CA GLY A 26 12.74 -0.78 -3.14
C GLY A 26 12.96 -0.98 -4.64
N GLY A 27 11.89 -1.17 -5.43
CA GLY A 27 11.97 -1.25 -6.89
C GLY A 27 12.35 0.06 -7.58
N VAL A 28 12.13 1.21 -6.93
CA VAL A 28 12.50 2.55 -7.42
C VAL A 28 13.65 3.18 -6.64
N ASP A 29 14.28 2.42 -5.74
CA ASP A 29 15.42 2.90 -4.95
C ASP A 29 16.67 3.11 -5.82
N VAL A 30 17.20 4.33 -5.83
CA VAL A 30 18.38 4.71 -6.63
C VAL A 30 19.70 4.22 -6.05
N THR A 31 19.71 3.72 -4.80
CA THR A 31 20.89 3.05 -4.23
C THR A 31 21.03 1.62 -4.72
N GLY A 32 19.95 1.03 -5.23
CA GLY A 32 19.91 -0.29 -5.84
C GLY A 32 19.81 -0.22 -7.36
N ARG A 33 19.13 -1.21 -7.93
CA ARG A 33 18.75 -1.19 -9.35
C ARG A 33 17.31 -0.67 -9.43
N ASN A 34 17.14 0.62 -9.73
CA ASN A 34 15.84 1.16 -10.11
C ASN A 34 15.36 0.45 -11.39
N ILE A 35 14.29 -0.34 -11.28
CA ILE A 35 13.73 -1.09 -12.41
C ILE A 35 12.74 -0.28 -13.24
N PHE A 36 12.37 0.93 -12.80
CA PHE A 36 11.47 1.86 -13.50
C PHE A 36 12.13 3.23 -13.73
N PRO A 37 13.31 3.29 -14.37
CA PRO A 37 14.09 4.54 -14.47
C PRO A 37 13.46 5.63 -15.35
N GLN A 38 12.37 5.33 -16.08
CA GLN A 38 11.65 6.31 -16.90
C GLN A 38 10.34 6.78 -16.27
N ALA A 39 9.98 6.23 -15.10
CA ALA A 39 8.69 6.52 -14.48
C ALA A 39 8.72 7.81 -13.65
N GLN A 40 7.67 8.61 -13.75
CA GLN A 40 7.33 9.57 -12.71
C GLN A 40 6.88 8.79 -11.47
N VAL A 41 7.62 8.95 -10.36
CA VAL A 41 7.26 8.38 -9.06
C VAL A 41 6.33 9.34 -8.33
N TYR A 42 5.21 8.82 -7.82
CA TYR A 42 4.22 9.54 -7.02
C TYR A 42 4.25 9.04 -5.59
N VAL A 43 4.31 9.97 -4.63
CA VAL A 43 4.56 9.70 -3.21
C VAL A 43 3.61 10.52 -2.37
N GLY A 44 2.99 9.93 -1.35
CA GLY A 44 2.17 10.68 -0.39
C GLY A 44 2.97 11.83 0.24
N LYS A 45 2.39 13.03 0.31
CA LYS A 45 3.08 14.23 0.85
C LYS A 45 3.77 13.98 2.19
N GLU A 46 3.08 13.29 3.10
CA GLU A 46 3.59 12.98 4.43
C GLU A 46 4.62 11.85 4.44
N GLU A 47 4.88 11.13 3.35
CA GLU A 47 5.99 10.17 3.30
C GLU A 47 7.35 10.88 3.21
N GLU A 48 7.37 12.13 2.75
CA GLU A 48 8.59 12.88 2.49
C GLU A 48 9.46 13.03 3.74
N GLN A 49 8.85 13.12 4.92
CA GLN A 49 9.56 13.18 6.19
C GLN A 49 10.40 11.92 6.47
N TYR A 50 9.98 10.74 5.99
CA TYR A 50 10.77 9.51 6.11
C TYR A 50 11.94 9.52 5.12
N LEU A 51 11.71 9.99 3.88
CA LEU A 51 12.74 10.09 2.85
C LEU A 51 13.84 11.10 3.23
N LYS A 52 13.45 12.24 3.82
CA LYS A 52 14.37 13.27 4.32
C LYS A 52 15.05 12.88 5.64
N GLY A 53 14.52 11.86 6.32
CA GLY A 53 15.01 11.42 7.63
C GLY A 53 14.59 12.31 8.79
N ASP A 54 13.62 13.20 8.59
CA ASP A 54 12.99 14.00 9.64
C ASP A 54 12.16 13.10 10.57
N MET A 55 11.65 11.99 10.04
CA MET A 55 10.97 10.95 10.80
C MET A 55 11.60 9.58 10.56
N HIS A 56 11.63 8.76 11.62
CA HIS A 56 12.03 7.36 11.54
C HIS A 56 10.81 6.46 11.72
N ARG A 57 10.88 5.26 11.12
CA ARG A 57 9.96 4.17 11.41
C ARG A 57 10.19 3.74 12.86
N ALA A 58 9.12 3.57 13.62
CA ALA A 58 9.19 3.13 15.02
C ALA A 58 8.68 1.69 15.12
N THR A 59 9.45 0.83 15.78
CA THR A 59 8.99 -0.53 16.10
C THR A 59 8.08 -0.52 17.33
N LYS A 60 7.34 -1.61 17.58
CA LYS A 60 6.59 -1.82 18.84
C LYS A 60 7.43 -1.64 20.11
N LEU A 61 8.76 -1.73 20.01
CA LEU A 61 9.66 -1.53 21.13
C LEU A 61 9.94 -0.04 21.42
N GLY A 62 9.42 0.92 20.65
CA GLY A 62 9.38 2.36 20.94
C GLY A 62 10.72 3.11 20.99
N PHE A 63 11.79 2.46 21.45
CA PHE A 63 13.14 3.00 21.53
C PHE A 63 14.01 2.66 20.31
N ILE A 64 13.61 1.65 19.52
CA ILE A 64 14.30 1.31 18.26
C ILE A 64 13.64 2.10 17.14
N LYS A 65 14.35 3.14 16.70
CA LYS A 65 14.03 3.92 15.51
C LYS A 65 14.80 3.35 14.31
N ILE A 66 14.09 2.95 13.28
CA ILE A 66 14.65 2.45 12.02
C ILE A 66 14.58 3.58 11.01
N LYS A 67 15.74 3.98 10.51
CA LYS A 67 15.81 4.95 9.42
C LYS A 67 15.30 4.28 8.15
N ASN A 68 14.44 4.95 7.40
CA ASN A 68 14.12 4.49 6.06
C ASN A 68 15.38 4.52 5.18
N CYS A 69 15.73 3.39 4.58
CA CYS A 69 16.90 3.25 3.73
C CYS A 69 16.63 3.59 2.27
N VAL A 70 15.36 3.64 1.85
CA VAL A 70 14.96 3.95 0.47
C VAL A 70 15.41 5.37 0.11
N ARG A 71 16.06 5.50 -1.04
CA ARG A 71 16.33 6.80 -1.67
C ARG A 71 15.68 6.85 -3.04
N LEU A 72 14.89 7.88 -3.27
CA LEU A 72 14.26 8.12 -4.57
C LEU A 72 15.10 9.12 -5.38
N GLU A 73 14.94 9.07 -6.69
CA GLU A 73 15.48 10.11 -7.57
C GLU A 73 14.82 11.45 -7.29
N ASP A 74 15.58 12.54 -7.41
CA ASP A 74 15.01 13.88 -7.31
C ASP A 74 13.92 14.08 -8.38
N GLY A 75 12.84 14.78 -8.03
CA GLY A 75 11.72 15.01 -8.95
C GLY A 75 10.56 14.02 -8.82
N TYR A 76 10.55 13.16 -7.80
CA TYR A 76 9.30 12.50 -7.38
C TYR A 76 8.21 13.55 -7.10
N ARG A 77 6.95 13.19 -7.32
CA ARG A 77 5.80 14.08 -7.17
C ARG A 77 5.06 13.75 -5.89
N LEU A 78 4.94 14.75 -5.01
CA LEU A 78 4.08 14.64 -3.84
C LEU A 78 2.61 14.69 -4.24
N ILE A 79 1.79 13.82 -3.64
CA ILE A 79 0.35 13.73 -3.87
C ILE A 79 -0.43 14.03 -2.59
N GLU A 80 -1.62 14.59 -2.75
CA GLU A 80 -2.54 14.93 -1.66
C GLU A 80 -3.81 14.07 -1.68
N ASP A 81 -4.55 14.07 -0.56
CA ASP A 81 -5.79 13.32 -0.41
C ASP A 81 -6.83 13.72 -1.47
N LYS A 82 -7.51 12.73 -2.04
CA LYS A 82 -8.54 12.85 -3.10
C LYS A 82 -8.04 13.40 -4.44
N GLU A 83 -6.73 13.41 -4.66
CA GLU A 83 -6.21 13.77 -5.96
C GLU A 83 -6.58 12.71 -7.02
N VAL A 84 -7.03 13.16 -8.20
CA VAL A 84 -7.44 12.28 -9.29
C VAL A 84 -6.50 12.42 -10.47
N PHE A 85 -5.97 11.29 -10.92
CA PHE A 85 -5.12 11.14 -12.09
C PHE A 85 -5.90 10.50 -13.23
N LYS A 86 -5.64 10.96 -14.45
CA LYS A 86 -6.13 10.32 -15.68
C LYS A 86 -4.95 9.93 -16.54
N ILE A 87 -4.76 8.63 -16.74
CA ILE A 87 -3.67 8.05 -17.54
C ILE A 87 -4.32 7.29 -18.68
N GLY A 88 -4.40 7.93 -19.85
CA GLY A 88 -5.26 7.43 -20.93
C GLY A 88 -6.72 7.38 -20.46
N ASP A 89 -7.32 6.19 -20.55
CA ASP A 89 -8.70 5.93 -20.13
C ASP A 89 -8.82 5.49 -18.65
N ILE A 90 -7.69 5.33 -17.95
CA ILE A 90 -7.67 4.88 -16.55
C ILE A 90 -7.79 6.09 -15.63
N LYS A 91 -8.77 6.06 -14.73
CA LYS A 91 -8.91 6.98 -13.59
C LYS A 91 -8.27 6.37 -12.35
N ILE A 92 -7.44 7.14 -11.66
CA ILE A 92 -6.88 6.75 -10.35
C ILE A 92 -7.19 7.84 -9.35
N GLU A 93 -7.89 7.51 -8.27
CA GLU A 93 -8.11 8.40 -7.13
C GLU A 93 -7.18 8.01 -5.98
N ALA A 94 -6.37 8.95 -5.52
CA ALA A 94 -5.46 8.78 -4.39
C ALA A 94 -6.20 9.09 -3.08
N ILE A 95 -6.27 8.13 -2.17
CA ILE A 95 -6.96 8.26 -0.88
C ILE A 95 -5.91 8.19 0.23
N HIS A 96 -5.78 9.25 1.02
CA HIS A 96 -4.85 9.26 2.14
C HIS A 96 -5.40 8.39 3.28
N VAL A 97 -4.62 7.40 3.73
CA VAL A 97 -5.02 6.42 4.76
C VAL A 97 -3.88 6.29 5.78
N PRO A 98 -3.59 7.34 6.57
CA PRO A 98 -2.44 7.34 7.46
C PRO A 98 -2.60 6.35 8.62
N GLY A 99 -1.49 5.78 9.07
CA GLY A 99 -1.48 4.84 10.18
C GLY A 99 -0.31 3.88 10.11
N HIS A 100 -0.24 3.09 9.04
CA HIS A 100 0.91 2.22 8.76
C HIS A 100 2.19 3.05 8.68
N THR A 101 2.17 4.05 7.80
CA THR A 101 3.06 5.23 7.78
C THR A 101 2.19 6.50 7.80
N LEU A 102 2.77 7.67 8.06
CA LEU A 102 2.02 8.93 8.08
C LEU A 102 1.50 9.36 6.69
N GLY A 103 2.19 9.02 5.61
CA GLY A 103 1.80 9.34 4.25
C GLY A 103 1.32 8.14 3.46
N HIS A 104 0.80 7.11 4.13
CA HIS A 104 0.26 5.94 3.44
C HIS A 104 -0.97 6.30 2.59
N PHE A 105 -1.01 5.81 1.35
CA PHE A 105 -2.10 5.99 0.40
C PHE A 105 -2.65 4.66 -0.09
N CYS A 106 -3.97 4.64 -0.27
CA CYS A 106 -4.66 3.71 -1.14
C CYS A 106 -4.91 4.36 -2.50
N TYR A 107 -5.07 3.54 -3.54
CA TYR A 107 -5.44 3.99 -4.88
C TYR A 107 -6.68 3.28 -5.37
N LEU A 108 -7.71 4.04 -5.70
CA LEU A 108 -8.94 3.52 -6.29
C LEU A 108 -8.88 3.71 -7.80
N VAL A 109 -8.84 2.59 -8.52
CA VAL A 109 -8.74 2.54 -9.98
C VAL A 109 -10.13 2.32 -10.57
N ASP A 110 -10.52 3.20 -11.50
CA ASP A 110 -11.79 3.19 -12.22
C ASP A 110 -13.03 3.01 -11.33
N ASP A 111 -12.96 3.53 -10.10
CA ASP A 111 -13.98 3.41 -9.06
C ASP A 111 -14.34 1.96 -8.66
N LYS A 112 -13.49 0.98 -9.01
CA LYS A 112 -13.79 -0.46 -8.90
C LYS A 112 -12.72 -1.29 -8.22
N VAL A 113 -11.44 -0.96 -8.43
CA VAL A 113 -10.32 -1.75 -7.90
C VAL A 113 -9.55 -0.93 -6.87
N LEU A 114 -9.49 -1.43 -5.65
CA LEU A 114 -8.75 -0.79 -4.57
C LEU A 114 -7.35 -1.39 -4.43
N ILE A 115 -6.31 -0.59 -4.63
CA ILE A 115 -4.95 -0.93 -4.19
C ILE A 115 -4.78 -0.38 -2.77
N SER A 116 -4.78 -1.26 -1.76
CA SER A 116 -4.84 -0.84 -0.36
C SER A 116 -3.47 -0.72 0.31
N GLY A 117 -2.42 -1.31 -0.26
CA GLY A 117 -1.12 -1.43 0.43
C GLY A 117 -1.26 -2.05 1.83
N ASP A 118 -0.52 -1.49 2.79
CA ASP A 118 -0.41 -2.01 4.17
C ASP A 118 -1.27 -1.28 5.21
N CYS A 119 -2.39 -0.66 4.82
CA CYS A 119 -3.39 -0.23 5.82
C CYS A 119 -4.31 -1.40 6.23
N LEU A 120 -4.48 -2.37 5.34
CA LEU A 120 -5.46 -3.45 5.43
C LEU A 120 -4.80 -4.81 5.14
N ALA A 121 -5.14 -5.83 5.91
CA ALA A 121 -4.79 -7.22 5.63
C ALA A 121 -6.08 -8.06 5.52
N ILE A 122 -6.15 -9.00 4.58
CA ILE A 122 -7.39 -9.74 4.26
C ILE A 122 -7.18 -11.25 4.29
N ASN A 123 -8.16 -11.96 4.86
CA ASN A 123 -8.31 -13.41 4.73
C ASN A 123 -9.76 -13.79 4.39
N GLN A 124 -10.08 -15.08 4.43
CA GLN A 124 -11.42 -15.61 4.10
C GLN A 124 -12.55 -15.10 5.02
N ARG A 125 -12.21 -14.64 6.23
CA ARG A 125 -13.19 -14.10 7.18
C ARG A 125 -13.53 -12.64 6.86
N GLY A 126 -12.58 -11.89 6.32
CA GLY A 126 -12.72 -10.46 6.02
C GLY A 126 -11.39 -9.71 6.15
N GLY A 127 -11.48 -8.39 6.09
CA GLY A 127 -10.32 -7.51 6.28
C GLY A 127 -10.16 -7.01 7.71
N TYR A 128 -8.88 -6.85 8.07
CA TYR A 128 -8.36 -6.49 9.38
C TYR A 128 -7.48 -5.24 9.24
N ALA A 129 -7.32 -4.48 10.32
CA ALA A 129 -6.23 -3.52 10.38
C ALA A 129 -4.89 -4.25 10.18
N PHE A 130 -3.99 -3.62 9.44
CA PHE A 130 -2.66 -4.18 9.24
C PHE A 130 -1.93 -4.37 10.58
N PHE A 131 -0.93 -5.24 10.58
CA PHE A 131 -0.26 -5.70 11.79
C PHE A 131 0.30 -4.54 12.61
N ASP A 132 -0.14 -4.43 13.86
CA ASP A 132 0.40 -3.44 14.81
C ASP A 132 1.93 -3.49 14.95
N PHE A 133 2.56 -4.64 14.70
CA PHE A 133 4.02 -4.76 14.79
C PHE A 133 4.74 -3.97 13.69
N PHE A 134 4.12 -3.85 12.51
CA PHE A 134 4.64 -3.13 11.36
C PHE A 134 4.00 -1.74 11.18
N THR A 135 2.81 -1.53 11.76
CA THR A 135 2.08 -0.27 11.73
C THR A 135 2.58 0.70 12.80
N GLN A 136 2.98 1.90 12.39
CA GLN A 136 3.55 2.89 13.32
C GLN A 136 2.51 3.55 14.23
N PHE A 137 1.28 3.73 13.73
CA PHE A 137 0.16 4.33 14.48
C PHE A 137 -1.11 3.47 14.33
N PRO A 138 -1.24 2.36 15.08
CA PRO A 138 -2.39 1.45 14.95
C PRO A 138 -3.76 2.12 15.11
N GLU A 139 -3.92 2.96 16.14
CA GLU A 139 -5.17 3.68 16.38
C GLU A 139 -5.54 4.66 15.25
N MET A 140 -4.53 5.23 14.60
CA MET A 140 -4.73 6.09 13.43
C MET A 140 -5.12 5.24 12.23
N ASN A 141 -4.49 4.07 12.04
CA ASN A 141 -4.83 3.15 10.97
C ASN A 141 -6.30 2.71 11.06
N ILE A 142 -6.77 2.34 12.26
CA ILE A 142 -8.18 1.95 12.47
C ILE A 142 -9.14 3.07 12.06
N LYS A 143 -8.88 4.31 12.48
CA LYS A 143 -9.70 5.48 12.09
C LYS A 143 -9.65 5.74 10.59
N SER A 144 -8.50 5.53 9.97
CA SER A 144 -8.35 5.67 8.51
C SER A 144 -9.12 4.60 7.76
N LEU A 145 -9.23 3.37 8.30
CA LEU A 145 -10.07 2.31 7.74
C LEU A 145 -11.57 2.58 7.89
N GLU A 146 -12.01 3.18 9.00
CA GLU A 146 -13.40 3.66 9.15
C GLU A 146 -13.74 4.70 8.07
N ARG A 147 -12.87 5.70 7.89
CA ARG A 147 -13.03 6.70 6.82
C ARG A 147 -13.01 6.06 5.43
N LEU A 148 -12.15 5.08 5.21
CA LEU A 148 -12.05 4.39 3.93
C LEU A 148 -13.33 3.60 3.63
N GLU A 149 -13.91 2.90 4.61
CA GLU A 149 -15.20 2.21 4.47
C GLU A 149 -16.31 3.19 4.08
N GLU A 150 -16.40 4.35 4.74
CA GLU A 150 -17.38 5.38 4.40
C GLU A 150 -17.23 5.88 2.95
N LEU A 151 -15.99 6.14 2.51
CA LEU A 151 -15.69 6.62 1.15
C LEU A 151 -15.97 5.59 0.05
N LEU A 152 -15.98 4.30 0.38
CA LEU A 152 -16.24 3.23 -0.56
C LEU A 152 -17.70 2.72 -0.49
N SER A 153 -18.50 3.22 0.46
CA SER A 153 -19.84 2.71 0.76
C SER A 153 -20.85 2.81 -0.39
N ASP A 154 -20.66 3.74 -1.32
CA ASP A 154 -21.50 3.95 -2.50
C ASP A 154 -20.87 3.39 -3.79
N LYS A 155 -19.74 2.70 -3.69
CA LYS A 155 -18.98 2.18 -4.81
C LYS A 155 -19.13 0.67 -4.92
N ASP A 156 -19.19 0.19 -6.16
CA ASP A 156 -19.18 -1.24 -6.48
C ASP A 156 -17.72 -1.72 -6.59
N ILE A 157 -17.10 -2.02 -5.45
CA ILE A 157 -15.71 -2.45 -5.39
C ILE A 157 -15.62 -3.91 -5.84
N GLU A 158 -15.25 -4.11 -7.10
CA GLU A 158 -15.10 -5.42 -7.73
C GLU A 158 -13.87 -6.17 -7.24
N ALA A 159 -12.82 -5.47 -6.81
CA ALA A 159 -11.63 -6.10 -6.28
C ALA A 159 -10.78 -5.24 -5.35
N VAL A 160 -9.98 -5.91 -4.52
CA VAL A 160 -8.94 -5.30 -3.68
C VAL A 160 -7.61 -6.03 -3.83
N CYS A 161 -6.54 -5.27 -3.99
CA CYS A 161 -5.16 -5.71 -4.03
C CYS A 161 -4.44 -5.15 -2.79
N THR A 162 -4.11 -6.04 -1.85
CA THR A 162 -3.36 -5.67 -0.65
C THR A 162 -1.86 -5.75 -0.89
N GLY A 163 -1.06 -5.12 -0.02
CA GLY A 163 0.40 -5.20 -0.11
C GLY A 163 0.94 -6.62 0.08
N HIS A 164 0.41 -7.34 1.07
CA HIS A 164 0.99 -8.62 1.53
C HIS A 164 -0.01 -9.77 1.77
N SER A 165 -1.31 -9.55 1.59
CA SER A 165 -2.35 -10.58 1.80
C SER A 165 -3.10 -10.97 0.53
N GLY A 166 -2.54 -10.62 -0.63
CA GLY A 166 -3.04 -11.00 -1.94
C GLY A 166 -4.21 -10.17 -2.46
N TYR A 167 -4.90 -10.77 -3.43
CA TYR A 167 -6.00 -10.21 -4.22
C TYR A 167 -7.33 -10.89 -3.87
N ARG A 168 -8.41 -10.10 -3.84
CA ARG A 168 -9.78 -10.58 -3.60
C ARG A 168 -10.80 -9.90 -4.48
N THR A 169 -11.83 -10.66 -4.86
CA THR A 169 -13.06 -10.18 -5.51
C THR A 169 -14.29 -10.26 -4.60
N ASP A 170 -14.23 -11.05 -3.52
CA ASP A 170 -15.26 -11.04 -2.48
C ASP A 170 -14.96 -9.90 -1.51
N THR A 171 -15.64 -8.78 -1.70
CA THR A 171 -15.39 -7.51 -0.99
C THR A 171 -16.46 -7.20 0.06
N ASP A 172 -17.51 -8.03 0.20
CA ASP A 172 -18.61 -7.84 1.16
C ASP A 172 -18.11 -7.74 2.61
N LYS A 173 -17.01 -8.42 2.92
CA LYS A 173 -16.41 -8.48 4.27
C LYS A 173 -15.11 -7.68 4.37
N LEU A 174 -14.86 -6.76 3.44
CA LEU A 174 -13.61 -6.02 3.36
C LEU A 174 -13.25 -5.29 4.66
N PHE A 175 -14.25 -4.75 5.37
CA PHE A 175 -14.05 -3.98 6.59
C PHE A 175 -14.56 -4.67 7.86
N ALA A 176 -14.86 -5.98 7.80
CA ALA A 176 -15.53 -6.73 8.87
C ALA A 176 -14.78 -6.72 10.22
N PHE A 177 -13.45 -6.66 10.20
CA PHE A 177 -12.59 -6.67 11.38
C PHE A 177 -11.61 -5.50 11.41
N ARG A 178 -11.96 -4.36 10.80
CA ARG A 178 -11.11 -3.16 10.70
C ARG A 178 -10.58 -2.62 12.04
N HIS A 179 -11.23 -2.95 13.16
CA HIS A 179 -10.80 -2.54 14.51
C HIS A 179 -9.88 -3.58 15.19
N GLU A 180 -9.59 -4.69 14.53
CA GLU A 180 -8.71 -5.76 15.01
C GLU A 180 -7.41 -5.78 14.19
N SER A 181 -6.27 -5.79 14.88
CA SER A 181 -4.98 -6.04 14.22
C SER A 181 -4.94 -7.47 13.68
N ALA A 182 -4.43 -7.62 12.46
CA ALA A 182 -4.02 -8.92 11.93
C ALA A 182 -3.00 -9.61 12.86
N THR A 183 -3.09 -10.94 12.97
CA THR A 183 -2.26 -11.76 13.87
C THR A 183 -1.68 -13.02 13.19
N PHE A 184 -1.49 -12.97 11.87
CA PHE A 184 -1.01 -14.11 11.06
C PHE A 184 0.38 -14.59 11.48
N SER A 185 0.61 -15.90 11.35
CA SER A 185 1.88 -16.57 11.66
C SER A 185 2.27 -17.53 10.54
N ARG A 186 3.52 -18.02 10.50
CA ARG A 186 3.89 -19.08 9.55
C ARG A 186 3.06 -20.37 9.71
N SER A 187 2.45 -20.58 10.88
CA SER A 187 1.53 -21.71 11.14
C SER A 187 0.07 -21.41 10.79
N LYS A 188 -0.25 -20.16 10.46
CA LYS A 188 -1.58 -19.67 10.04
C LYS A 188 -1.36 -18.64 8.92
N PRO A 189 -1.06 -19.11 7.70
CA PRO A 189 -0.77 -18.21 6.58
C PRO A 189 -1.92 -17.23 6.34
N PHE A 190 -1.59 -16.11 5.71
CA PHE A 190 -2.45 -14.94 5.55
C PHE A 190 -3.73 -15.29 4.77
N ASP A 191 -3.63 -16.26 3.87
CA ASP A 191 -4.76 -17.06 3.36
C ASP A 191 -4.26 -18.29 2.59
N GLU A 192 -4.73 -19.47 3.00
CA GLU A 192 -4.39 -20.77 2.36
C GLU A 192 -4.85 -20.85 0.90
N ASP A 193 -5.86 -20.06 0.52
CA ASP A 193 -6.44 -20.06 -0.82
C ASP A 193 -6.03 -18.82 -1.66
N ALA A 194 -5.07 -18.04 -1.17
CA ALA A 194 -4.66 -16.80 -1.84
C ALA A 194 -4.15 -17.12 -3.25
N PRO A 195 -4.83 -16.64 -4.30
CA PRO A 195 -4.35 -16.84 -5.66
C PRO A 195 -3.05 -16.06 -5.83
N TRP A 196 -2.02 -16.71 -6.37
CA TRP A 196 -0.72 -16.09 -6.67
C TRP A 196 0.09 -15.62 -5.45
N ASP A 197 -0.10 -16.25 -4.29
CA ASP A 197 0.77 -16.05 -3.13
C ASP A 197 2.20 -16.54 -3.44
N PHE A 198 3.15 -15.62 -3.52
CA PHE A 198 4.55 -15.92 -3.84
C PHE A 198 5.22 -16.81 -2.79
N THR A 199 4.68 -16.91 -1.58
CA THR A 199 5.23 -17.79 -0.53
C THR A 199 4.89 -19.27 -0.75
N LYS A 200 3.99 -19.56 -1.71
CA LYS A 200 3.58 -20.92 -2.09
C LYS A 200 4.35 -21.49 -3.30
N TYR A 201 5.29 -20.72 -3.86
CA TYR A 201 6.17 -21.12 -4.98
C TYR A 201 7.64 -21.11 -4.55
#